data_AF-R6PDM3-F1
#
_entry.id   AF-R6PDM3-F1
#
_cell.length_a   1.000
_cell.length_b   1.000
_cell.length_c   1.000
_cell.angle_alpha   90.00
_cell.angle_beta   90.00
_cell.angle_gamma   90.00
#
_symmetry.space_group_name_H-M   'P 1'
#
loop_
_entity.id
_entity.type
_entity.pdbx_description
1 polymer ?
#
loop_
_entity_poly.entity_id
_entity_poly.type
_entity_poly.pdbx_seq_one_letter_code
_entity_poly.pdbx_strand_id
1 'polypeptide(L)'
;MKFIKYLICLIIISIILCWGSSYIKCEINTSKYGEIFKEVLNSENDYDTTGKIKVIKYSENSAKIYLVSKKYKYGVELCYKNINGKMKRISDKVIWSQGSADEFIWPYIR
;
A
#
# COMPACT_ATOMS: atom_id res chain seq x y z
N MET A 1 39.93 -12.35 -2.67
CA MET A 1 39.38 -11.00 -2.35
C MET A 1 38.47 -10.42 -3.41
N LYS A 2 38.83 -10.39 -4.71
CA LYS A 2 37.98 -9.81 -5.78
C LYS A 2 36.63 -10.53 -5.94
N PHE A 3 36.61 -11.86 -5.94
CA PHE A 3 35.39 -12.65 -6.04
C PHE A 3 34.37 -12.36 -4.92
N ILE A 4 34.84 -12.26 -3.67
CA ILE A 4 34.00 -11.91 -2.51
C ILE A 4 33.38 -10.51 -2.68
N LYS A 5 34.12 -9.54 -3.22
CA LYS A 5 33.58 -8.19 -3.50
C LYS A 5 32.43 -8.24 -4.52
N TYR A 6 32.58 -9.01 -5.60
CA TYR A 6 31.52 -9.17 -6.59
C TYR A 6 30.30 -9.89 -6.04
N LEU A 7 30.49 -10.92 -5.21
CA LEU A 7 29.40 -11.63 -4.55
C LEU A 7 28.60 -10.70 -3.63
N ILE A 8 29.29 -9.90 -2.80
CA ILE A 8 28.63 -8.90 -1.93
C ILE A 8 27.86 -7.88 -2.76
N CYS A 9 28.45 -7.38 -3.85
CA CYS A 9 27.79 -6.43 -4.74
C CYS A 9 26.50 -7.02 -5.36
N LEU A 10 26.55 -8.28 -5.82
CA LEU A 10 25.39 -8.98 -6.37
C LEU A 10 24.26 -9.13 -5.34
N ILE A 11 24.61 -9.46 -4.10
CA ILE A 11 23.63 -9.58 -2.99
C ILE A 11 22.94 -8.23 -2.75
N ILE A 12 23.72 -7.14 -2.66
CA ILE A 12 23.18 -5.79 -2.44
C ILE A 12 22.26 -5.38 -3.59
N ILE A 13 22.66 -5.60 -4.83
CA ILE A 13 21.84 -5.30 -6.01
C ILE A 13 20.54 -6.11 -5.99
N SER A 14 20.60 -7.39 -5.64
CA SER A 14 19.42 -8.26 -5.55
C SER A 14 18.41 -7.75 -4.52
N ILE A 15 18.89 -7.29 -3.35
CA ILE A 15 18.03 -6.69 -2.31
C ILE A 15 17.36 -5.43 -2.84
N ILE A 16 18.12 -4.52 -3.48
CA ILE A 16 17.60 -3.27 -4.04
C ILE A 16 16.54 -3.56 -5.11
N LEU A 17 16.77 -4.53 -5.99
CA LEU A 17 15.80 -4.90 -7.03
C LEU A 17 14.51 -5.49 -6.45
N CYS A 18 14.61 -6.36 -5.43
CA CYS A 18 13.44 -6.89 -4.72
C CYS A 18 12.62 -5.79 -4.04
N TRP A 19 13.30 -4.82 -3.43
CA TRP A 19 12.66 -3.68 -2.77
C TRP A 19 12.02 -2.73 -3.78
N GLY A 20 12.77 -2.34 -4.81
CA GLY A 20 12.32 -1.42 -5.86
C GLY A 20 11.16 -1.98 -6.67
N SER A 21 11.17 -3.27 -7.02
CA SER A 21 10.06 -3.90 -7.74
C SER A 21 8.75 -3.88 -6.96
N SER A 22 8.80 -4.03 -5.63
CA SER A 22 7.62 -3.92 -4.77
C SER A 22 7.05 -2.50 -4.78
N TYR A 23 7.92 -1.48 -4.75
CA TYR A 23 7.51 -0.07 -4.90
C TYR A 23 6.87 0.21 -6.25
N ILE A 24 7.54 -0.19 -7.34
CA ILE A 24 7.05 -0.01 -8.71
C ILE A 24 5.68 -0.68 -8.88
N LYS A 25 5.52 -1.91 -8.41
CA LYS A 25 4.23 -2.62 -8.48
C LYS A 25 3.10 -1.86 -7.79
N CYS A 26 3.38 -1.26 -6.63
CA CYS A 26 2.37 -0.49 -5.92
C CYS A 26 2.02 0.81 -6.65
N GLU A 27 3.01 1.51 -7.21
CA GLU A 27 2.73 2.71 -8.02
C GLU A 27 1.93 2.38 -9.28
N ILE A 28 2.23 1.27 -9.96
CA ILE A 28 1.43 0.79 -11.11
C ILE A 28 -0.01 0.51 -10.68
N ASN A 29 -0.20 -0.25 -9.60
CA ASN A 29 -1.54 -0.54 -9.08
C ASN A 29 -2.28 0.73 -8.68
N THR A 30 -1.59 1.68 -8.04
CA THR A 30 -2.17 2.95 -7.62
C THR A 30 -2.56 3.79 -8.82
N SER A 31 -1.72 3.86 -9.85
CA SER A 31 -2.03 4.58 -11.08
C SER A 31 -3.22 3.96 -11.82
N LYS A 32 -3.36 2.63 -11.79
CA LYS A 32 -4.42 1.93 -12.52
C LYS A 32 -5.76 1.89 -11.79
N TYR A 33 -5.74 1.71 -10.47
CA TYR A 33 -6.95 1.44 -9.67
C TYR A 33 -7.20 2.48 -8.56
N GLY A 34 -6.30 3.44 -8.36
CA GLY A 34 -6.39 4.41 -7.26
C GLY A 34 -7.64 5.28 -7.32
N GLU A 35 -8.04 5.73 -8.50
CA GLU A 35 -9.27 6.53 -8.67
C GLU A 35 -10.53 5.74 -8.34
N ILE A 36 -10.62 4.47 -8.78
CA ILE A 36 -11.75 3.58 -8.45
C ILE A 36 -11.91 3.48 -6.93
N PHE A 37 -10.80 3.29 -6.22
CA PHE A 37 -10.87 3.15 -4.76
C PHE A 37 -11.05 4.48 -4.02
N LYS A 38 -10.64 5.61 -4.59
CA LYS A 38 -11.04 6.93 -4.07
C LYS A 38 -12.56 7.09 -4.11
N GLU A 39 -13.20 6.73 -5.22
CA GLU A 39 -14.65 6.79 -5.36
C GLU A 39 -15.36 5.85 -4.37
N VAL A 40 -14.88 4.60 -4.25
CA VAL A 40 -15.41 3.65 -3.25
C VAL A 40 -15.30 4.22 -1.84
N LEU A 41 -14.13 4.75 -1.46
CA LEU A 41 -13.92 5.35 -0.15
C LEU A 41 -14.82 6.57 0.09
N ASN A 42 -15.02 7.42 -0.93
CA ASN A 42 -15.91 8.58 -0.85
C ASN A 42 -17.35 8.16 -0.60
N SER A 43 -17.78 7.03 -1.17
CA SER A 43 -19.14 6.50 -0.95
C SER A 43 -19.33 5.91 0.45
N GLU A 44 -18.26 5.38 1.06
CA GLU A 44 -18.29 4.76 2.38
C GLU A 44 -18.33 5.81 3.52
N ASN A 45 -17.86 7.04 3.30
CA ASN A 45 -17.88 8.17 4.26
C ASN A 45 -17.21 7.93 5.63
N ASP A 46 -16.41 6.87 5.79
CA ASP A 46 -15.74 6.55 7.07
C ASP A 46 -14.41 7.28 7.31
N TYR A 47 -13.66 7.55 6.24
CA TYR A 47 -12.30 8.07 6.33
C TYR A 47 -12.12 9.34 5.51
N ASP A 48 -11.10 10.13 5.87
CA ASP A 48 -10.71 11.32 5.11
C ASP A 48 -10.07 10.89 3.78
N THR A 49 -10.90 10.87 2.75
CA THR A 49 -10.55 10.48 1.39
C THR A 49 -9.76 11.55 0.62
N THR A 50 -9.62 12.75 1.18
CA THR A 50 -8.75 13.80 0.63
C THR A 50 -7.27 13.52 0.91
N GLY A 51 -6.98 12.45 1.65
CA GLY A 51 -5.66 11.92 1.90
C GLY A 51 -4.98 11.27 0.69
N LYS A 52 -3.82 10.65 0.94
CA LYS A 52 -3.07 9.90 -0.08
C LYS A 52 -3.50 8.43 -0.03
N ILE A 53 -3.83 7.87 -1.20
CA ILE A 53 -4.20 6.46 -1.35
C ILE A 53 -3.13 5.74 -2.16
N LYS A 54 -2.77 4.54 -1.72
CA LYS A 54 -1.87 3.61 -2.40
C LYS A 54 -2.49 2.23 -2.49
N VAL A 55 -2.53 1.64 -3.68
CA VAL A 55 -3.07 0.30 -3.90
C VAL A 55 -1.94 -0.71 -3.78
N ILE A 56 -1.76 -1.29 -2.58
CA ILE A 56 -0.67 -2.23 -2.28
C ILE A 56 -0.80 -3.49 -3.12
N LYS A 57 -2.01 -4.06 -3.15
CA LYS A 57 -2.29 -5.30 -3.87
C LYS A 57 -3.63 -5.17 -4.55
N TYR A 58 -3.70 -5.66 -5.77
CA TYR A 58 -4.95 -5.81 -6.50
C TYR A 58 -4.98 -7.17 -7.19
N SER A 59 -6.17 -7.75 -7.22
CA SER A 59 -6.57 -8.92 -7.98
C SER A 59 -8.07 -8.80 -8.29
N GLU A 60 -8.58 -9.61 -9.21
CA GLU A 60 -10.02 -9.63 -9.52
C GLU A 60 -10.89 -9.95 -8.29
N ASN A 61 -10.35 -10.71 -7.32
CA ASN A 61 -11.08 -11.18 -6.15
C ASN A 61 -10.86 -10.35 -4.89
N SER A 62 -9.79 -9.55 -4.82
CA SER A 62 -9.46 -8.79 -3.62
C SER A 62 -8.52 -7.63 -3.90
N ALA A 63 -8.59 -6.61 -3.05
CA ALA A 63 -7.64 -5.51 -3.05
C ALA A 63 -7.22 -5.15 -1.62
N LYS A 64 -6.02 -4.60 -1.51
CA LYS A 64 -5.47 -4.07 -0.28
C LYS A 64 -4.96 -2.68 -0.57
N ILE A 65 -5.39 -1.74 0.26
CA ILE A 65 -5.20 -0.32 0.06
C ILE A 65 -4.63 0.26 1.32
N TYR A 66 -3.74 1.23 1.15
CA TYR A 66 -3.23 2.03 2.24
C TYR A 66 -3.67 3.47 2.05
N LEU A 67 -4.38 3.98 3.03
CA LEU A 67 -4.85 5.35 3.10
C LEU A 67 -4.09 6.08 4.18
N VAL A 68 -3.47 7.20 3.81
CA VAL A 68 -2.89 8.16 4.75
C VAL A 68 -3.77 9.39 4.77
N SER A 69 -4.31 9.71 5.95
CA SER A 69 -5.20 10.86 6.12
C SER A 69 -4.52 12.17 5.71
N LYS A 70 -5.30 13.19 5.37
CA LYS A 70 -4.75 14.53 5.20
C LYS A 70 -4.09 14.98 6.51
N LYS A 71 -3.01 15.78 6.38
CA LYS A 71 -2.17 16.24 7.50
C LYS A 71 -1.49 15.12 8.32
N TYR A 72 -1.41 13.89 7.79
CA TYR A 72 -0.69 12.77 8.41
C TYR A 72 -1.16 12.45 9.85
N LYS A 73 -2.47 12.41 10.08
CA LYS A 73 -3.06 12.07 11.38
C LYS A 73 -3.11 10.57 11.62
N TYR A 74 -3.32 9.78 10.58
CA TYR A 74 -3.30 8.31 10.64
C TYR A 74 -2.96 7.69 9.29
N GLY A 75 -2.50 6.43 9.36
CA GLY A 75 -2.37 5.52 8.23
C GLY A 75 -3.17 4.25 8.50
N VAL A 76 -4.05 3.89 7.57
CA VAL A 76 -4.93 2.72 7.70
C VAL A 76 -4.78 1.81 6.48
N GLU A 77 -4.67 0.51 6.73
CA GLU A 77 -4.80 -0.53 5.71
C GLU A 77 -6.27 -0.94 5.59
N LEU A 78 -6.79 -0.94 4.38
CA LEU A 78 -8.16 -1.30 4.06
C LEU A 78 -8.14 -2.50 3.12
N CYS A 79 -8.83 -3.57 3.53
CA CYS A 79 -8.94 -4.78 2.73
C CYS A 79 -10.33 -4.88 2.10
N TYR A 80 -10.34 -5.20 0.81
CA TYR A 80 -11.53 -5.36 0.00
C TYR A 80 -11.59 -6.75 -0.60
N LYS A 81 -12.81 -7.28 -0.74
CA LYS A 81 -13.09 -8.51 -1.46
C LYS A 81 -14.16 -8.27 -2.52
N ASN A 82 -13.99 -8.88 -3.69
CA ASN A 82 -15.02 -8.87 -4.71
C ASN A 82 -16.16 -9.80 -4.28
N ILE A 83 -17.34 -9.23 -4.09
CA ILE A 83 -18.57 -9.94 -3.76
C ILE A 83 -19.59 -9.56 -4.83
N ASN A 84 -19.90 -10.51 -5.71
CA ASN A 84 -20.86 -10.35 -6.82
C ASN A 84 -20.50 -9.19 -7.77
N GLY A 85 -19.23 -9.09 -8.17
CA GLY A 85 -18.75 -8.09 -9.11
C GLY A 85 -18.48 -6.71 -8.51
N LYS A 86 -18.61 -6.55 -7.19
CA LYS A 86 -18.36 -5.30 -6.48
C LYS A 86 -17.30 -5.49 -5.40
N MET A 87 -16.31 -4.60 -5.36
CA MET A 87 -15.36 -4.55 -4.25
C MET A 87 -16.08 -4.06 -3.00
N LYS A 88 -16.11 -4.89 -1.96
CA LYS A 88 -16.66 -4.55 -0.65
C LYS A 88 -15.56 -4.59 0.39
N ARG A 89 -15.54 -3.59 1.27
CA ARG A 89 -14.64 -3.53 2.41
C ARG A 89 -14.96 -4.68 3.38
N ILE A 90 -13.93 -5.39 3.83
CA ILE A 90 -14.07 -6.55 4.74
C ILE A 90 -13.32 -6.37 6.07
N SER A 91 -12.30 -5.53 6.11
CA SER A 91 -11.55 -5.25 7.34
C SER A 91 -10.66 -4.03 7.19
N ASP A 92 -10.54 -3.29 8.28
CA ASP A 92 -9.70 -2.11 8.39
C ASP A 92 -8.68 -2.31 9.50
N LYS A 93 -7.45 -1.86 9.30
CA LYS A 93 -6.37 -1.97 10.27
C LYS A 93 -5.61 -0.66 10.36
N VAL A 94 -5.71 0.01 11.51
CA VAL A 94 -4.90 1.20 11.77
C VAL A 94 -3.47 0.76 11.97
N ILE A 95 -2.57 1.29 11.15
CA ILE A 95 -1.14 0.97 11.19
C ILE A 95 -0.41 1.93 12.13
N TRP A 96 -0.78 3.21 12.04
CA TRP A 96 -0.30 4.25 12.92
C TRP A 96 -1.29 5.41 13.00
N SER A 97 -1.15 6.19 14.06
CA SER A 97 -1.83 7.45 14.30
C SER A 97 -0.84 8.48 14.83
N GLN A 98 -1.25 9.75 14.91
CA GLN A 98 -0.42 10.81 15.45
C GLN A 98 -0.19 10.55 16.96
N GLY A 99 0.96 9.95 17.28
CA GLY A 99 1.37 9.63 18.65
C GLY A 99 1.52 8.13 18.93
N SER A 100 1.07 7.24 18.04
CA SER A 100 1.27 5.78 18.17
C SER A 100 1.55 5.15 16.81
N ALA A 101 2.45 4.17 16.76
CA ALA A 101 2.67 3.34 15.59
C ALA A 101 2.71 1.90 16.06
N ASP A 102 1.73 1.12 15.60
CA ASP A 102 1.60 -0.28 15.99
C ASP A 102 2.29 -1.17 14.94
N GLU A 103 2.31 -0.73 13.68
CA GLU A 103 2.89 -1.48 12.56
C GLU A 103 3.54 -0.59 11.50
N PHE A 104 4.10 -1.25 10.49
CA PHE A 104 4.76 -0.65 9.34
C PHE A 104 4.20 -1.22 8.04
N ILE A 105 3.99 -0.36 7.02
CA ILE A 105 3.59 -0.77 5.68
C ILE A 105 4.71 -0.51 4.69
N TRP A 106 5.33 -1.59 4.19
CA TRP A 106 6.20 -1.49 3.03
C TRP A 106 5.35 -1.35 1.75
N PRO A 107 5.70 -0.47 0.80
CA PRO A 107 6.92 0.31 0.71
C PRO A 107 6.76 1.78 1.16
N TYR A 108 5.71 2.09 1.92
CA TYR A 108 5.40 3.46 2.33
C TYR A 108 5.75 3.70 3.79
N ILE A 109 6.88 4.36 3.96
CA ILE A 109 7.25 4.97 5.24
C ILE A 109 6.60 6.35 5.28
N ARG A 110 6.13 6.75 6.46
CA ARG A 110 5.46 8.03 6.72
C ARG A 110 6.21 9.23 6.14
#